data_AF-A0A453N092-F1
#
_entry.id   AF-A0A453N092-F1
#
_cell.length_a   1.000
_cell.length_b   1.000
_cell.length_c   1.000
_cell.angle_alpha   90.00
_cell.angle_beta   90.00
_cell.angle_gamma   90.00
#
_symmetry.space_group_name_H-M   'P 1'
#
loop_
_entity.id
_entity.type
_entity.pdbx_description
1 polymer ?
#
loop_
_entity_poly.entity_id
_entity_poly.type
_entity_poly.pdbx_seq_one_letter_code
_entity_poly.pdbx_strand_id
1 'polypeptide(L)'
;MSTNQMLLFVHLCINRPEQSSRHIKRRSVLFCSSCLQPQYIQRKASSSDMAFHQRSISLPSRPHISETQVEQELQSLEASISSSNSISAMCDGLRSLANIYDGLEEIICLPGHQVFSSQQRKMLDREMGCSVELLDLCSTMQETFAEMVVIIQELQVALRKGDDAAAQAKIKSFTRLTKKARKHFKKTAKKAASNKMVMLLTNTREICISLLESTLHLLSKQIEMPKQSLVCKAFYKKKAVVCEEGQLQELECSIGELQDGAGILFRKLVQNRVSLLNILSS
;
A
#
# COMPACT_ATOMS: atom_id res chain seq x y z
N MET A 1 25.18 -15.91 -2.90
CA MET A 1 24.82 -15.12 -4.11
C MET A 1 25.67 -13.87 -4.10
N SER A 2 26.38 -13.59 -5.20
CA SER A 2 27.31 -12.45 -5.28
C SER A 2 26.53 -11.13 -5.21
N THR A 3 27.11 -10.10 -4.57
CA THR A 3 26.61 -8.71 -4.51
C THR A 3 26.21 -8.16 -5.88
N ASN A 4 26.85 -8.63 -6.95
CA ASN A 4 26.51 -8.25 -8.33
C ASN A 4 25.18 -8.84 -8.84
N GLN A 5 24.73 -10.00 -8.33
CA GLN A 5 23.40 -10.54 -8.66
C GLN A 5 22.27 -9.76 -7.97
N MET A 6 22.53 -9.22 -6.78
CA MET A 6 21.55 -8.42 -6.03
C MET A 6 21.33 -7.05 -6.68
N LEU A 7 22.41 -6.41 -7.15
CA LEU A 7 22.33 -5.16 -7.93
C LEU A 7 21.62 -5.34 -9.27
N LEU A 8 21.82 -6.47 -9.96
CA LEU A 8 21.12 -6.76 -11.22
C LEU A 8 19.61 -6.94 -10.99
N PHE A 9 19.22 -7.58 -9.87
CA PHE A 9 17.82 -7.75 -9.49
C PHE A 9 17.17 -6.40 -9.13
N VAL A 10 17.86 -5.55 -8.37
CA VAL A 10 17.40 -4.19 -8.03
C VAL A 10 17.26 -3.32 -9.29
N HIS A 11 18.20 -3.39 -10.23
CA HIS A 11 18.14 -2.65 -11.48
C HIS A 11 17.01 -3.13 -12.41
N LEU A 12 16.73 -4.45 -12.43
CA LEU A 12 15.63 -5.03 -13.22
C LEU A 12 14.24 -4.73 -12.62
N CYS A 13 14.13 -4.64 -11.30
CA CYS A 13 12.88 -4.30 -10.62
C CYS A 13 12.55 -2.80 -10.65
N ILE A 14 13.56 -1.92 -10.74
CA ILE A 14 13.36 -0.46 -10.77
C ILE A 14 13.11 0.07 -12.20
N ASN A 15 13.70 -0.52 -13.24
CA ASN A 15 13.72 0.06 -14.59
C ASN A 15 12.84 -0.65 -15.64
N ARG A 16 11.82 -1.43 -15.26
CA ARG A 16 10.93 -2.06 -16.26
C ARG A 16 10.07 -0.98 -16.93
N PRO A 17 10.25 -0.66 -18.23
CA PRO A 17 9.42 0.33 -18.90
C PRO A 17 8.10 -0.33 -19.27
N GLU A 18 6.99 0.24 -18.84
CA GLU A 18 5.66 -0.11 -19.35
C GLU A 18 5.60 0.21 -20.86
N GLN A 19 5.52 -0.82 -21.70
CA GLN A 19 5.19 -0.64 -23.10
C GLN A 19 3.67 -0.41 -23.23
N SER A 20 3.32 0.86 -23.43
CA SER A 20 1.99 1.30 -23.86
C SER A 20 1.76 0.92 -25.33
N SER A 21 0.78 0.05 -25.59
CA SER A 21 0.17 -0.10 -26.91
C SER A 21 -1.18 0.62 -26.93
N ARG A 22 -1.23 1.70 -27.73
CA ARG A 22 -2.40 2.51 -28.02
C ARG A 22 -3.42 1.72 -28.83
N HIS A 23 -4.68 1.77 -28.43
CA HIS A 23 -5.81 2.15 -29.29
C HIS A 23 -7.08 2.26 -28.44
N ILE A 24 -7.70 3.44 -28.38
CA ILE A 24 -9.15 3.66 -28.59
C ILE A 24 -9.48 5.16 -28.45
N LYS A 25 -10.46 5.56 -29.24
CA LYS A 25 -10.89 6.89 -29.65
C LYS A 25 -11.34 7.81 -28.52
N ARG A 26 -11.01 9.09 -28.74
CA ARG A 26 -11.65 10.31 -28.22
C ARG A 26 -13.16 10.15 -27.94
N ARG A 27 -13.57 10.54 -26.74
CA ARG A 27 -14.84 11.26 -26.51
C ARG A 27 -14.62 12.28 -25.39
N SER A 28 -14.60 13.53 -25.83
CA SER A 28 -14.62 14.75 -25.03
C SER A 28 -16.05 15.04 -24.57
N VAL A 29 -16.28 15.28 -23.27
CA VAL A 29 -17.26 16.26 -22.79
C VAL A 29 -16.82 16.81 -21.42
N LEU A 30 -16.32 18.03 -21.47
CA LEU A 30 -16.50 19.18 -20.56
C LEU A 30 -16.76 18.92 -19.06
N PHE A 31 -15.83 19.39 -18.23
CA PHE A 31 -16.13 19.87 -16.87
C PHE A 31 -15.87 21.38 -16.79
N CYS A 32 -16.79 22.03 -16.09
CA CYS A 32 -17.07 23.46 -16.09
C CYS A 32 -16.04 24.26 -15.26
N SER A 33 -15.47 25.32 -15.84
CA SER A 33 -14.75 26.37 -15.14
C SER A 33 -15.64 27.61 -15.00
N SER A 34 -15.90 27.99 -13.76
CA SER A 34 -16.45 29.28 -13.32
C SER A 34 -15.60 29.69 -12.11
N CYS A 35 -15.10 30.91 -11.93
CA CYS A 35 -15.18 32.18 -12.63
C CYS A 35 -13.92 32.98 -12.24
N LEU A 36 -13.31 33.72 -13.17
CA LEU A 36 -12.80 35.07 -12.94
C LEU A 36 -12.39 35.67 -14.30
N GLN A 37 -13.16 36.67 -14.73
CA GLN A 37 -12.96 37.43 -15.96
C GLN A 37 -11.74 38.36 -15.85
N PRO A 38 -11.03 38.66 -16.96
CA PRO A 38 -10.18 39.85 -17.04
C PRO A 38 -10.96 41.03 -17.64
N GLN A 39 -11.06 42.13 -16.88
CA GLN A 39 -11.45 43.44 -17.39
C GLN A 39 -10.25 44.15 -18.03
N TYR A 40 -10.49 44.73 -19.20
CA TYR A 40 -9.56 45.58 -19.96
C TYR A 40 -9.49 46.97 -19.33
N ILE A 41 -8.31 47.44 -18.89
CA ILE A 41 -8.04 48.86 -18.63
C ILE A 41 -6.67 49.24 -19.22
N GLN A 42 -6.66 50.34 -19.99
CA GLN A 42 -5.54 50.87 -20.77
C GLN A 42 -4.38 51.40 -19.92
N ARG A 43 -3.17 51.26 -20.47
CA ARG A 43 -1.93 51.93 -20.04
C ARG A 43 -2.02 53.45 -20.12
N LYS A 44 -1.52 54.12 -19.07
CA LYS A 44 -0.69 55.34 -19.20
C LYS A 44 0.60 55.11 -18.40
N ALA A 45 1.73 55.43 -19.02
CA ALA A 45 3.06 55.24 -18.49
C ALA A 45 3.43 56.37 -17.50
N SER A 46 4.06 56.00 -16.39
CA SER A 46 5.09 56.83 -15.75
C SER A 46 6.17 55.90 -15.18
N SER A 47 7.41 56.35 -15.37
CA SER A 47 8.66 55.65 -15.11
C SER A 47 8.92 55.46 -13.61
N SER A 48 9.13 54.21 -13.20
CA SER A 48 10.06 53.82 -12.14
C SER A 48 10.28 52.32 -12.27
N ASP A 49 11.44 51.94 -12.80
CA ASP A 49 11.90 50.56 -12.85
C ASP A 49 12.13 50.07 -11.42
N MET A 50 11.22 49.23 -10.94
CA MET A 50 11.42 48.42 -9.73
C MET A 50 11.24 46.98 -10.17
N ALA A 51 12.36 46.29 -10.38
CA ALA A 51 12.38 44.86 -10.55
C ALA A 51 11.74 44.22 -9.31
N PHE A 52 10.48 43.80 -9.43
CA PHE A 52 9.82 43.03 -8.38
C PHE A 52 10.53 41.68 -8.31
N HIS A 53 11.39 41.51 -7.30
CA HIS A 53 11.92 40.20 -6.92
C HIS A 53 10.75 39.26 -6.70
N GLN A 54 10.59 38.31 -7.63
CA GLN A 54 9.71 37.18 -7.48
C GLN A 54 10.26 36.35 -6.31
N ARG A 55 9.79 36.64 -5.09
CA ARG A 55 10.14 35.87 -3.91
C ARG A 55 9.54 34.48 -4.09
N SER A 56 10.40 33.50 -4.30
CA SER A 56 10.04 32.09 -4.29
C SER A 56 9.17 31.82 -3.08
N ILE A 57 7.98 31.28 -3.30
CA ILE A 57 7.16 30.73 -2.24
C ILE A 57 7.92 29.53 -1.68
N SER A 58 8.61 29.73 -0.56
CA SER A 58 9.12 28.61 0.23
C SER A 58 7.90 27.84 0.70
N LEU A 59 7.67 26.66 0.11
CA LEU A 59 6.83 25.65 0.74
C LEU A 59 7.32 25.49 2.19
N PRO A 60 6.42 25.44 3.19
CA PRO A 60 6.86 25.22 4.55
C PRO A 60 7.72 23.96 4.57
N SER A 61 8.98 24.12 5.00
CA SER A 61 9.89 23.00 5.24
C SER A 61 9.17 22.03 6.15
N ARG A 62 9.01 20.78 5.70
CA ARG A 62 8.53 19.68 6.56
C ARG A 62 9.40 19.74 7.83
N PRO A 63 8.82 19.94 9.02
CA PRO A 63 9.61 19.89 10.24
C PRO A 63 10.31 18.53 10.29
N HIS A 64 11.58 18.52 10.71
CA HIS A 64 12.34 17.27 10.86
C HIS A 64 11.51 16.26 11.64
N ILE A 65 11.24 15.11 11.02
CA ILE A 65 10.49 14.04 11.67
C ILE A 65 11.30 13.53 12.86
N SER A 66 10.66 13.50 14.03
CA SER A 66 11.26 12.97 15.25
C SER A 66 10.81 11.55 15.53
N GLU A 67 11.63 10.79 16.27
CA GLU A 67 11.28 9.45 16.75
C GLU A 67 9.92 9.41 17.48
N THR A 68 9.61 10.45 18.28
CA THR A 68 8.37 10.54 19.05
C THR A 68 7.15 10.76 18.16
N GLN A 69 7.30 11.53 17.07
CA GLN A 69 6.22 11.72 16.11
C GLN A 69 5.89 10.40 15.41
N VAL A 70 6.92 9.67 14.96
CA VAL A 70 6.74 8.35 14.34
C VAL A 70 6.08 7.36 15.31
N GLU A 71 6.50 7.36 16.57
CA GLU A 71 5.88 6.52 17.60
C GLU A 71 4.38 6.81 17.78
N GLN A 72 4.01 8.09 17.80
CA GLN A 72 2.62 8.51 17.92
C GLN A 72 1.79 8.14 16.67
N GLU A 73 2.36 8.31 15.48
CA GLU A 73 1.73 7.89 14.21
C GLU A 73 1.51 6.37 14.18
N LEU A 74 2.49 5.58 14.66
CA LEU A 74 2.37 4.13 14.79
C LEU A 74 1.25 3.72 15.75
N GLN A 75 1.16 4.34 16.93
CA GLN A 75 0.11 4.03 17.91
C GLN A 75 -1.28 4.40 17.37
N SER A 76 -1.41 5.55 16.71
CA SER A 76 -2.66 5.96 16.07
C SER A 76 -3.08 4.98 14.97
N LEU A 77 -2.13 4.54 14.16
CA LEU A 77 -2.36 3.57 13.10
C LEU A 77 -2.77 2.19 13.66
N GLU A 78 -2.08 1.69 14.69
CA GLU A 78 -2.43 0.43 15.35
C GLU A 78 -3.85 0.46 15.92
N ALA A 79 -4.25 1.58 16.54
CA ALA A 79 -5.61 1.78 17.04
C ALA A 79 -6.64 1.84 15.90
N SER A 80 -6.31 2.50 14.78
CA SER A 80 -7.17 2.56 13.60
C SER A 80 -7.39 1.17 12.97
N ILE A 81 -6.32 0.39 12.82
CA ILE A 81 -6.39 -0.98 12.28
C ILE A 81 -7.24 -1.88 13.20
N SER A 82 -7.07 -1.75 14.51
CA SER A 82 -7.78 -2.57 15.49
C SER A 82 -9.28 -2.25 15.57
N SER A 83 -9.67 -1.00 15.29
CA SER A 83 -11.06 -0.53 15.41
C SER A 83 -11.83 -0.55 14.09
N SER A 84 -11.13 -0.57 12.94
CA SER A 84 -11.75 -0.53 11.63
C SER A 84 -12.06 -1.92 11.05
N ASN A 85 -13.16 -2.01 10.31
CA ASN A 85 -13.57 -3.20 9.57
C ASN A 85 -13.76 -2.93 8.06
N SER A 86 -13.19 -1.84 7.53
CA SER A 86 -13.33 -1.48 6.10
C SER A 86 -12.04 -1.71 5.31
N ILE A 87 -12.19 -2.07 4.03
CA ILE A 87 -11.04 -2.22 3.11
C ILE A 87 -10.39 -0.87 2.83
N SER A 88 -11.18 0.20 2.70
CA SER A 88 -10.67 1.57 2.51
C SER A 88 -9.72 2.00 3.63
N ALA A 89 -10.05 1.70 4.89
CA ALA A 89 -9.17 1.99 6.02
C ALA A 89 -7.88 1.16 5.96
N MET A 90 -7.91 -0.05 5.39
CA MET A 90 -6.69 -0.83 5.17
C MET A 90 -5.82 -0.22 4.07
N CYS A 91 -6.41 0.29 2.98
CA CYS A 91 -5.69 1.04 1.94
C CYS A 91 -5.00 2.28 2.54
N ASP A 92 -5.72 3.05 3.36
CA ASP A 92 -5.17 4.20 4.07
C ASP A 92 -4.06 3.78 5.05
N GLY A 93 -4.23 2.64 5.72
CA GLY A 93 -3.21 2.06 6.58
C GLY A 93 -1.92 1.71 5.83
N LEU A 94 -2.01 1.15 4.62
CA LEU A 94 -0.84 0.85 3.78
C LEU A 94 -0.12 2.13 3.36
N ARG A 95 -0.88 3.17 3.00
CA ARG A 95 -0.34 4.49 2.67
C ARG A 95 0.35 5.13 3.88
N SER A 96 -0.26 5.02 5.06
CA SER A 96 0.30 5.52 6.32
C SER A 96 1.60 4.80 6.67
N LEU A 97 1.66 3.47 6.56
CA LEU A 97 2.90 2.72 6.77
C LEU A 97 4.01 3.15 5.82
N ALA A 98 3.72 3.37 4.55
CA ALA A 98 4.71 3.85 3.59
C ALA A 98 5.29 5.21 4.01
N ASN A 99 4.45 6.13 4.49
CA ASN A 99 4.88 7.43 5.01
C ASN A 99 5.71 7.30 6.30
N ILE A 100 5.35 6.37 7.18
CA ILE A 100 6.11 6.07 8.40
C ILE A 100 7.50 5.53 8.05
N TYR A 101 7.60 4.60 7.10
CA TYR A 101 8.90 4.13 6.60
C TYR A 101 9.73 5.25 5.97
N ASP A 102 9.11 6.21 5.29
CA ASP A 102 9.81 7.42 4.81
C ASP A 102 10.31 8.30 5.96
N GLY A 103 9.53 8.45 7.04
CA GLY A 103 9.96 9.16 8.24
C GLY A 103 11.11 8.47 8.97
N LEU A 104 11.06 7.13 9.07
CA LEU A 104 12.15 6.34 9.63
C LEU A 104 13.42 6.47 8.82
N GLU A 105 13.32 6.40 7.50
CA GLU A 105 14.45 6.61 6.59
C GLU A 105 15.10 7.98 6.79
N GLU A 106 14.27 9.03 6.92
CA GLU A 106 14.75 10.40 7.19
C GLU A 106 15.53 10.46 8.51
N ILE A 107 15.01 9.87 9.60
CA ILE A 107 15.69 9.81 10.90
C ILE A 107 17.00 9.03 10.82
N ILE A 108 16.98 7.86 10.17
CA ILE A 108 18.13 6.97 10.00
C ILE A 108 19.28 7.70 9.30
N CYS A 109 18.98 8.52 8.29
CA CYS A 109 19.97 9.26 7.52
C CYS A 109 20.56 10.48 8.26
N LEU A 110 19.99 10.90 9.40
CA LEU A 110 20.51 12.05 10.15
C LEU A 110 21.90 11.76 10.74
N PRO A 111 22.84 12.73 10.73
CA PRO A 111 24.20 12.55 11.25
C PRO A 111 24.25 12.06 12.71
N GLY A 112 23.26 12.45 13.53
CA GLY A 112 23.16 12.04 14.93
C GLY A 112 22.92 10.55 15.15
N HIS A 113 22.42 9.83 14.14
CA HIS A 113 22.16 8.39 14.19
C HIS A 113 23.24 7.54 13.50
N GLN A 114 24.31 8.14 12.96
CA GLN A 114 25.40 7.41 12.31
C GLN A 114 26.38 6.76 13.31
N VAL A 115 26.27 7.05 14.61
CA VAL A 115 27.14 6.50 15.66
C VAL A 115 26.38 5.49 16.52
N PHE A 116 26.08 4.31 15.95
CA PHE A 116 25.53 3.20 16.72
C PHE A 116 26.62 2.46 17.51
N SER A 117 26.36 2.19 18.79
CA SER A 117 27.20 1.31 19.59
C SER A 117 27.21 -0.12 19.04
N SER A 118 28.23 -0.92 19.35
CA SER A 118 28.32 -2.32 18.91
C SER A 118 27.05 -3.14 19.24
N GLN A 119 26.46 -2.87 20.41
CA GLN A 119 25.23 -3.55 20.83
C GLN A 119 24.01 -3.12 20.00
N GLN A 120 23.90 -1.84 19.66
CA GLN A 120 22.82 -1.33 18.81
C GLN A 120 22.95 -1.86 17.38
N ARG A 121 24.18 -1.89 16.82
CA ARG A 121 24.45 -2.47 15.49
C ARG A 121 24.00 -3.94 15.41
N LYS A 122 24.32 -4.76 16.42
CA LYS A 122 23.88 -6.17 16.48
C LYS A 122 22.35 -6.31 16.55
N MET A 123 21.68 -5.40 17.26
CA MET A 123 20.23 -5.43 17.38
C MET A 123 19.55 -5.03 16.07
N LEU A 124 20.12 -4.02 15.39
CA LEU A 124 19.66 -3.57 14.08
C LEU A 124 19.87 -4.63 13.00
N ASP A 125 21.04 -5.29 12.98
CA ASP A 125 21.33 -6.40 12.06
C ASP A 125 20.32 -7.56 12.21
N ARG A 126 19.90 -7.87 13.43
CA ARG A 126 18.83 -8.85 13.68
C ARG A 126 17.48 -8.39 13.14
N GLU A 127 17.09 -7.15 13.38
CA GLU A 127 15.82 -6.62 12.87
C GLU A 127 15.83 -6.53 11.33
N MET A 128 17.00 -6.26 10.73
CA MET A 128 17.18 -6.37 9.29
C MET A 128 17.03 -7.82 8.79
N GLY A 129 17.39 -8.82 9.58
CA GLY A 129 17.02 -10.21 9.27
C GLY A 129 15.50 -10.36 9.14
N CYS A 130 14.74 -9.84 10.11
CA CYS A 130 13.27 -9.86 10.10
C CYS A 130 12.66 -9.06 8.94
N SER A 131 13.32 -7.99 8.48
CA SER A 131 12.81 -7.19 7.36
C SER A 131 12.83 -7.93 6.02
N VAL A 132 13.68 -8.95 5.86
CA VAL A 132 13.65 -9.85 4.68
C VAL A 132 12.36 -10.68 4.67
N GLU A 133 11.99 -11.25 5.82
CA GLU A 133 10.74 -12.00 5.95
C GLU A 133 9.52 -11.12 5.64
N LEU A 134 9.56 -9.85 6.04
CA LEU A 134 8.51 -8.89 5.72
C LEU A 134 8.47 -8.55 4.21
N LEU A 135 9.62 -8.43 3.55
CA LEU A 135 9.69 -8.22 2.09
C LEU A 135 9.08 -9.37 1.32
N ASP A 136 9.41 -10.62 1.70
CA ASP A 136 8.83 -11.83 1.09
C ASP A 136 7.31 -11.87 1.28
N LEU A 137 6.83 -11.47 2.46
CA LEU A 137 5.41 -11.35 2.74
C LEU A 137 4.74 -10.28 1.88
N CYS A 138 5.33 -9.08 1.74
CA CYS A 138 4.81 -8.01 0.89
C CYS A 138 4.74 -8.43 -0.57
N SER A 139 5.78 -9.10 -1.08
CA SER A 139 5.81 -9.65 -2.45
C SER A 139 4.70 -10.68 -2.66
N THR A 140 4.59 -11.65 -1.75
CA THR A 140 3.52 -12.66 -1.78
C THR A 140 2.13 -12.00 -1.76
N MET A 141 1.99 -10.90 -1.01
CA MET A 141 0.72 -10.21 -0.89
C MET A 141 0.35 -9.41 -2.12
N GLN A 142 1.31 -8.74 -2.73
CA GLN A 142 1.10 -8.07 -4.00
C GLN A 142 0.66 -9.06 -5.08
N GLU A 143 1.31 -10.23 -5.18
CA GLU A 143 0.92 -11.30 -6.11
C GLU A 143 -0.49 -11.84 -5.82
N THR A 144 -0.81 -12.04 -4.54
CA THR A 144 -2.13 -12.51 -4.11
C THR A 144 -3.23 -11.51 -4.48
N PHE A 145 -3.01 -10.21 -4.28
CA PHE A 145 -3.98 -9.18 -4.66
C PHE A 145 -4.14 -9.09 -6.17
N ALA A 146 -3.05 -9.20 -6.94
CA ALA A 146 -3.12 -9.27 -8.40
C ALA A 146 -3.96 -10.47 -8.88
N GLU A 147 -3.78 -11.66 -8.28
CA GLU A 147 -4.59 -12.83 -8.60
C GLU A 147 -6.07 -12.63 -8.20
N MET A 148 -6.34 -11.97 -7.07
CA MET A 148 -7.70 -11.62 -6.66
C MET A 148 -8.40 -10.69 -7.66
N VAL A 149 -7.72 -9.67 -8.19
CA VAL A 149 -8.26 -8.78 -9.23
C VAL A 149 -8.68 -9.59 -10.46
N VAL A 150 -7.81 -10.48 -10.93
CA VAL A 150 -8.11 -11.36 -12.07
C VAL A 150 -9.34 -12.23 -11.80
N ILE A 151 -9.42 -12.85 -10.61
CA ILE A 151 -10.57 -13.69 -10.24
C ILE A 151 -11.87 -12.87 -10.22
N ILE A 152 -11.85 -11.62 -9.74
CA ILE A 152 -13.02 -10.74 -9.72
C ILE A 152 -13.44 -10.36 -11.15
N GLN A 153 -12.50 -10.01 -12.02
CA GLN A 153 -12.79 -9.69 -13.42
C GLN A 153 -13.41 -10.90 -14.14
N GLU A 154 -12.86 -12.09 -13.94
CA GLU A 154 -13.42 -13.33 -14.51
C GLU A 154 -14.80 -13.66 -13.94
N LEU A 155 -15.02 -13.39 -12.64
CA LEU A 155 -16.33 -13.54 -12.00
C LEU A 155 -17.35 -12.57 -12.61
N GLN A 156 -17.01 -11.30 -12.81
CA GLN A 156 -17.87 -10.34 -13.50
C GLN A 156 -18.22 -10.82 -14.92
N VAL A 157 -17.25 -11.33 -15.68
CA VAL A 157 -17.49 -11.86 -17.03
C VAL A 157 -18.43 -13.07 -17.02
N ALA A 158 -18.26 -14.00 -16.08
CA ALA A 158 -19.15 -15.15 -15.93
C ALA A 158 -20.59 -14.72 -15.60
N LEU A 159 -20.75 -13.74 -14.71
CA LEU A 159 -22.06 -13.19 -14.35
C LEU A 159 -22.75 -12.50 -15.53
N ARG A 160 -22.04 -11.68 -16.32
CA ARG A 160 -22.58 -11.03 -17.54
C ARG A 160 -23.06 -12.04 -18.58
N LYS A 161 -22.39 -13.18 -18.68
CA LYS A 161 -22.75 -14.28 -19.60
C LYS A 161 -23.87 -15.18 -19.07
N GLY A 162 -24.27 -15.03 -17.81
CA GLY A 162 -25.21 -15.93 -17.15
C GLY A 162 -24.64 -17.35 -16.93
N ASP A 163 -23.31 -17.50 -16.86
CA ASP A 163 -22.65 -18.78 -16.61
C ASP A 163 -22.48 -19.00 -15.10
N ASP A 164 -23.54 -19.51 -14.47
CA ASP A 164 -23.60 -19.76 -13.03
C ASP A 164 -22.52 -20.76 -12.56
N ALA A 165 -22.16 -21.73 -13.40
CA ALA A 165 -21.15 -22.74 -13.08
C ALA A 165 -19.75 -22.11 -13.04
N ALA A 166 -19.41 -21.28 -14.03
CA ALA A 166 -18.16 -20.53 -14.04
C ALA A 166 -18.10 -19.52 -12.89
N ALA A 167 -19.20 -18.77 -12.63
CA ALA A 167 -19.27 -17.83 -11.51
C ALA A 167 -19.03 -18.53 -10.17
N GLN A 168 -19.67 -19.69 -9.94
CA GLN A 168 -19.45 -20.49 -8.73
C GLN A 168 -18.01 -21.00 -8.61
N ALA A 169 -17.37 -21.36 -9.73
CA ALA A 169 -15.97 -21.79 -9.73
C ALA A 169 -15.01 -20.65 -9.35
N LYS A 170 -15.26 -19.42 -9.82
CA LYS A 170 -14.46 -18.24 -9.47
C LYS A 170 -14.63 -17.84 -8.01
N ILE A 171 -15.85 -17.86 -7.47
CA ILE A 171 -16.09 -17.66 -6.03
C ILE A 171 -15.29 -18.66 -5.18
N LYS A 172 -15.34 -19.96 -5.52
CA LYS A 172 -14.55 -20.99 -4.81
C LYS A 172 -13.04 -20.74 -4.92
N SER A 173 -12.56 -20.28 -6.08
CA SER A 173 -11.15 -19.96 -6.30
C SER A 173 -10.70 -18.79 -5.44
N PHE A 174 -11.50 -17.72 -5.37
CA PHE A 174 -11.26 -16.58 -4.49
C PHE A 174 -11.17 -17.02 -3.02
N THR A 175 -12.18 -17.75 -2.52
CA THR A 175 -12.17 -18.25 -1.13
C THR A 175 -10.93 -19.12 -0.84
N ARG A 176 -10.52 -19.98 -1.78
CA ARG A 176 -9.33 -20.82 -1.64
C ARG A 176 -8.06 -19.98 -1.59
N LEU A 177 -7.94 -18.99 -2.47
CA LEU A 177 -6.79 -18.08 -2.51
C LEU A 177 -6.64 -17.32 -1.20
N THR A 178 -7.72 -16.71 -0.68
CA THR A 178 -7.67 -15.99 0.59
C THR A 178 -7.31 -16.92 1.75
N LYS A 179 -7.84 -18.15 1.79
CA LYS A 179 -7.47 -19.14 2.81
C LYS A 179 -6.01 -19.59 2.71
N LYS A 180 -5.46 -19.71 1.50
CA LYS A 180 -4.05 -20.03 1.28
C LYS A 180 -3.17 -18.88 1.79
N ALA A 181 -3.47 -17.66 1.38
CA ALA A 181 -2.72 -16.46 1.74
C ALA A 181 -2.65 -16.25 3.27
N ARG A 182 -3.75 -16.51 3.99
CA ARG A 182 -3.80 -16.36 5.45
C ARG A 182 -2.87 -17.32 6.20
N LYS A 183 -2.46 -18.45 5.60
CA LYS A 183 -1.51 -19.38 6.22
C LYS A 183 -0.09 -18.83 6.35
N HIS A 184 0.22 -17.76 5.60
CA HIS A 184 1.53 -17.11 5.65
C HIS A 184 1.71 -16.26 6.91
N PHE A 185 0.63 -15.96 7.63
CA PHE A 185 0.64 -15.18 8.87
C PHE A 185 0.78 -16.14 10.05
N LYS A 186 2.02 -16.38 10.49
CA LYS A 186 2.32 -17.06 11.76
C LYS A 186 2.66 -16.00 12.80
N LYS A 187 2.11 -16.12 14.01
CA LYS A 187 2.41 -15.22 15.13
C LYS A 187 3.90 -15.28 15.48
N THR A 188 4.60 -14.18 15.29
CA THR A 188 5.91 -13.92 15.91
C THR A 188 5.72 -13.30 17.30
N ALA A 189 6.55 -13.70 18.26
CA ALA A 189 6.49 -13.19 19.63
C ALA A 189 7.19 -11.82 19.73
N LYS A 190 6.54 -10.85 20.38
CA LYS A 190 7.13 -9.55 20.75
C LYS A 190 8.31 -9.78 21.69
N LYS A 191 9.50 -9.26 21.34
CA LYS A 191 10.66 -9.23 22.23
C LYS A 191 11.01 -7.78 22.53
N ALA A 192 11.11 -7.45 23.81
CA ALA A 192 11.41 -6.09 24.24
C ALA A 192 12.81 -5.67 23.75
N ALA A 193 12.87 -4.61 22.94
CA ALA A 193 14.10 -3.98 22.48
C ALA A 193 14.47 -2.82 23.42
N SER A 194 15.77 -2.61 23.66
CA SER A 194 16.27 -1.53 24.52
C SER A 194 16.65 -0.25 23.75
N ASN A 195 16.73 -0.31 22.42
CA ASN A 195 17.04 0.83 21.55
C ASN A 195 15.76 1.34 20.86
N LYS A 196 15.54 2.67 20.89
CA LYS A 196 14.34 3.30 20.32
C LYS A 196 14.17 3.06 18.83
N MET A 197 15.24 3.23 18.03
CA MET A 197 15.18 2.98 16.57
C MET A 197 14.80 1.53 16.25
N VAL A 198 15.42 0.55 16.92
CA VAL A 198 15.04 -0.86 16.74
C VAL A 198 13.59 -1.09 17.15
N MET A 199 13.16 -0.50 18.27
CA MET A 199 11.78 -0.62 18.73
C MET A 199 10.80 -0.06 17.70
N LEU A 200 11.09 1.11 17.11
CA LEU A 200 10.26 1.69 16.06
C LEU A 200 10.19 0.78 14.83
N LEU A 201 11.34 0.33 14.31
CA LEU A 201 11.39 -0.60 13.16
C LEU A 201 10.61 -1.90 13.43
N THR A 202 10.77 -2.47 14.63
CA THR A 202 10.05 -3.67 15.08
C THR A 202 8.55 -3.43 15.11
N ASN A 203 8.10 -2.34 15.74
CA ASN A 203 6.70 -1.98 15.86
C ASN A 203 6.08 -1.73 14.47
N THR A 204 6.77 -1.00 13.58
CA THR A 204 6.30 -0.78 12.21
C THR A 204 6.15 -2.10 11.45
N ARG A 205 7.11 -3.02 11.58
CA ARG A 205 7.00 -4.35 10.97
C ARG A 205 5.80 -5.13 11.51
N GLU A 206 5.58 -5.13 12.82
CA GLU A 206 4.46 -5.85 13.44
C GLU A 206 3.10 -5.27 13.05
N ILE A 207 2.98 -3.94 12.96
CA ILE A 207 1.79 -3.26 12.46
C ILE A 207 1.56 -3.59 10.98
N CYS A 208 2.62 -3.63 10.17
CA CYS A 208 2.54 -4.06 8.77
C CYS A 208 1.98 -5.49 8.63
N ILE A 209 2.50 -6.43 9.41
CA ILE A 209 2.02 -7.82 9.40
C ILE A 209 0.54 -7.86 9.80
N SER A 210 0.17 -7.15 10.87
CA SER A 210 -1.21 -7.10 11.38
C SER A 210 -2.19 -6.46 10.40
N LEU A 211 -1.74 -5.43 9.66
CA LEU A 211 -2.52 -4.76 8.63
C LEU A 211 -2.78 -5.69 7.45
N LEU A 212 -1.74 -6.37 6.94
CA LEU A 212 -1.87 -7.32 5.83
C LEU A 212 -2.76 -8.51 6.21
N GLU A 213 -2.63 -9.02 7.45
CA GLU A 213 -3.48 -10.09 7.97
C GLU A 213 -4.95 -9.65 8.07
N SER A 214 -5.20 -8.47 8.63
CA SER A 214 -6.54 -7.87 8.74
C SER A 214 -7.17 -7.64 7.37
N THR A 215 -6.39 -7.16 6.41
CA THR A 215 -6.81 -6.97 5.01
C THR A 215 -7.32 -8.28 4.40
N LEU A 216 -6.55 -9.36 4.50
CA LEU A 216 -6.99 -10.67 4.02
C LEU A 216 -8.21 -11.21 4.79
N HIS A 217 -8.30 -10.94 6.09
CA HIS A 217 -9.47 -11.29 6.88
C HIS A 217 -10.72 -10.61 6.33
N LEU A 218 -10.66 -9.30 6.03
CA LEU A 218 -11.78 -8.56 5.44
C LEU A 218 -12.12 -9.09 4.04
N LEU A 219 -11.14 -9.22 3.16
CA LEU A 219 -11.35 -9.75 1.81
C LEU A 219 -12.00 -11.13 1.80
N SER A 220 -11.68 -11.99 2.77
CA SER A 220 -12.29 -13.32 2.87
C SER A 220 -13.80 -13.31 3.08
N LYS A 221 -14.35 -12.20 3.59
CA LYS A 221 -15.78 -12.01 3.87
C LYS A 221 -16.53 -11.33 2.72
N GLN A 222 -15.83 -10.75 1.75
CA GLN A 222 -16.46 -9.99 0.66
C GLN A 222 -17.15 -10.89 -0.37
N ILE A 223 -16.64 -12.12 -0.55
CA ILE A 223 -17.16 -13.09 -1.53
C ILE A 223 -17.45 -14.39 -0.80
N GLU A 224 -18.47 -14.37 0.07
CA GLU A 224 -18.92 -15.55 0.81
C GLU A 224 -20.26 -16.08 0.28
N MET A 225 -20.36 -17.41 0.14
CA MET A 225 -21.57 -18.08 -0.35
C MET A 225 -22.68 -18.05 0.71
N PRO A 226 -23.96 -17.81 0.36
CA PRO A 226 -25.06 -18.23 1.21
C PRO A 226 -25.07 -19.77 1.28
N LYS A 227 -25.16 -20.33 2.50
CA LYS A 227 -25.15 -21.77 2.76
C LYS A 227 -26.19 -22.48 1.88
N GLN A 228 -25.76 -23.50 1.14
CA GLN A 228 -26.68 -24.39 0.40
C GLN A 228 -27.45 -25.26 1.38
N SER A 229 -28.64 -24.84 1.79
CA SER A 229 -29.63 -25.79 2.30
C SER A 229 -30.38 -26.39 1.11
N LEU A 230 -30.63 -27.70 1.15
CA LEU A 230 -31.24 -28.48 0.05
C LEU A 230 -32.64 -28.01 -0.36
N VAL A 231 -33.24 -27.09 0.39
CA VAL A 231 -34.58 -26.50 0.14
C VAL A 231 -34.51 -25.21 -0.70
N CYS A 232 -33.33 -24.65 -0.97
CA CYS A 232 -33.20 -23.31 -1.55
C CYS A 232 -33.21 -23.20 -3.09
N LYS A 233 -33.43 -24.28 -3.86
CA LYS A 233 -33.47 -24.18 -5.34
C LYS A 233 -34.52 -23.20 -5.87
N ALA A 234 -35.63 -23.00 -5.16
CA ALA A 234 -36.68 -22.05 -5.55
C ALA A 234 -36.40 -20.59 -5.17
N PHE A 235 -35.46 -20.32 -4.25
CA PHE A 235 -35.14 -18.97 -3.79
C PHE A 235 -33.86 -18.39 -4.42
N TYR A 236 -33.02 -19.19 -5.07
CA TYR A 236 -31.87 -18.69 -5.83
C TYR A 236 -32.25 -17.76 -6.99
N LYS A 237 -33.47 -17.87 -7.53
CA LYS A 237 -33.99 -16.91 -8.54
C LYS A 237 -34.35 -15.54 -7.97
N LYS A 238 -34.48 -15.38 -6.65
CA LYS A 238 -34.98 -14.13 -6.03
C LYS A 238 -34.08 -13.55 -4.94
N LYS A 239 -33.08 -14.30 -4.47
CA LYS A 239 -32.12 -13.86 -3.45
C LYS A 239 -30.76 -14.50 -3.69
N ALA A 240 -30.28 -14.45 -4.94
CA ALA A 240 -28.86 -14.44 -5.11
C ALA A 240 -28.38 -13.13 -4.49
N VAL A 241 -27.53 -13.18 -3.47
CA VAL A 241 -26.52 -12.14 -3.31
C VAL A 241 -25.57 -12.33 -4.50
N VAL A 242 -26.09 -12.07 -5.70
CA VAL A 242 -25.28 -11.62 -6.82
C VAL A 242 -24.82 -10.27 -6.30
N CYS A 243 -23.54 -10.15 -5.96
CA CYS A 243 -22.94 -8.82 -5.88
C CYS A 243 -23.38 -8.11 -7.15
N GLU A 244 -24.15 -7.04 -7.01
CA GLU A 244 -24.47 -6.18 -8.14
C GLU A 244 -23.15 -5.83 -8.82
N GLU A 245 -23.13 -5.75 -10.15
CA GLU A 245 -21.89 -5.55 -10.91
C GLU A 245 -21.06 -4.36 -10.38
N GLY A 246 -21.73 -3.32 -9.88
CA GLY A 246 -21.10 -2.18 -9.20
C GLY A 246 -20.34 -2.52 -7.92
N GLN A 247 -20.82 -3.45 -7.09
CA GLN A 247 -20.14 -3.89 -5.86
C GLN A 247 -18.87 -4.70 -6.18
N LEU A 248 -18.91 -5.53 -7.24
CA LEU A 248 -17.73 -6.23 -7.71
C LEU A 248 -16.69 -5.26 -8.29
N GLN A 249 -17.14 -4.20 -8.97
CA GLN A 249 -16.24 -3.17 -9.48
C GLN A 249 -15.57 -2.37 -8.36
N GLU A 250 -16.33 -2.01 -7.32
CA GLU A 250 -15.78 -1.33 -6.14
C GLU A 250 -14.77 -2.21 -5.39
N LEU A 251 -15.08 -3.50 -5.25
CA LEU A 251 -14.16 -4.47 -4.66
C LEU A 251 -12.90 -4.65 -5.49
N GLU A 252 -13.02 -4.74 -6.83
CA GLU A 252 -11.87 -4.80 -7.75
C GLU A 252 -10.96 -3.57 -7.57
N CYS A 253 -11.56 -2.37 -7.57
CA CYS A 253 -10.83 -1.11 -7.37
C CYS A 253 -10.11 -1.11 -6.02
N SER A 254 -10.80 -1.51 -4.95
CA SER A 254 -10.23 -1.57 -3.61
C SER A 254 -9.07 -2.57 -3.52
N ILE A 255 -9.17 -3.74 -4.15
CA ILE A 255 -8.07 -4.71 -4.20
C ILE A 255 -6.90 -4.20 -5.04
N GLY A 256 -7.18 -3.47 -6.13
CA GLY A 256 -6.15 -2.77 -6.91
C GLY A 256 -5.37 -1.76 -6.06
N GLU A 257 -6.06 -0.95 -5.25
CA GLU A 257 -5.40 -0.02 -4.32
C GLU A 257 -4.55 -0.74 -3.26
N LEU A 258 -5.03 -1.88 -2.74
CA LEU A 258 -4.26 -2.72 -1.82
C LEU A 258 -3.01 -3.31 -2.49
N GLN A 259 -3.11 -3.74 -3.74
CA GLN A 259 -1.99 -4.23 -4.55
C GLN A 259 -0.93 -3.15 -4.73
N ASP A 260 -1.35 -1.94 -5.11
CA ASP A 260 -0.46 -0.80 -5.28
C ASP A 260 0.17 -0.38 -3.95
N GLY A 261 -0.61 -0.33 -2.88
CA GLY A 261 -0.15 -0.05 -1.53
C GLY A 261 0.91 -1.05 -1.05
N ALA A 262 0.69 -2.35 -1.24
CA ALA A 262 1.68 -3.38 -0.93
C ALA A 262 2.97 -3.23 -1.75
N GLY A 263 2.85 -2.88 -3.03
CA GLY A 263 4.00 -2.59 -3.90
C GLY A 263 4.78 -1.34 -3.48
N ILE A 264 4.09 -0.27 -3.07
CA ILE A 264 4.73 0.93 -2.50
C ILE A 264 5.49 0.56 -1.23
N LEU A 265 4.84 -0.17 -0.33
CA LEU A 265 5.41 -0.58 0.94
C LEU A 265 6.66 -1.45 0.76
N PHE A 266 6.63 -2.41 -0.17
CA PHE A 266 7.81 -3.20 -0.55
C PHE A 266 8.99 -2.30 -0.95
N ARG A 267 8.76 -1.29 -1.80
CA ARG A 267 9.82 -0.35 -2.22
C ARG A 267 10.37 0.46 -1.03
N LYS A 268 9.50 0.92 -0.12
CA LYS A 268 9.92 1.66 1.08
C LYS A 268 10.74 0.81 2.06
N LEU A 269 10.37 -0.45 2.22
CA LEU A 269 11.13 -1.42 3.00
C LEU A 269 12.52 -1.69 2.42
N VAL A 270 12.63 -1.81 1.09
CA VAL A 270 13.93 -1.94 0.41
C VAL A 270 14.79 -0.70 0.66
N GLN A 271 14.23 0.50 0.52
CA GLN A 271 14.94 1.77 0.78
C GLN A 271 15.47 1.82 2.21
N ASN A 272 14.61 1.60 3.21
CA ASN A 272 14.99 1.55 4.62
C ASN A 272 16.13 0.56 4.88
N ARG A 273 16.04 -0.63 4.31
CA ARG A 273 17.10 -1.64 4.45
C ARG A 273 18.44 -1.16 3.89
N VAL A 274 18.42 -0.53 2.71
CA VAL A 274 19.65 -0.02 2.08
C VAL A 274 20.31 1.05 2.94
N SER A 275 19.55 1.99 3.49
CA SER A 275 20.11 3.03 4.36
C SER A 275 20.66 2.48 5.67
N LEU A 276 19.97 1.51 6.28
CA LEU A 276 20.51 0.80 7.44
C LEU A 276 21.81 0.03 7.12
N LEU A 277 21.88 -0.66 5.97
CA LEU A 277 23.10 -1.33 5.52
C LEU A 277 24.27 -0.36 5.35
N ASN A 278 24.01 0.81 4.77
CA ASN A 278 25.04 1.83 4.55
C ASN A 278 25.63 2.32 5.87
N ILE A 279 24.80 2.52 6.90
CA ILE A 279 25.28 2.95 8.22
C ILE A 279 26.02 1.84 8.96
N LEU A 280 25.53 0.59 8.87
CA LEU A 280 26.20 -0.54 9.52
C LEU A 280 27.56 -0.87 8.90
N SER A 281 27.74 -0.54 7.62
CA SER A 281 28.98 -0.75 6.86
C SER A 281 30.00 0.39 7.02
N SER A 282 29.60 1.51 7.65
CA SER A 282 30.46 2.66 7.95
C SER A 282 31.12 2.57 9.32
#